data_AF-A0A7H4M218-F1
#
_entry.id   AF-A0A7H4M218-F1
#
_cell.length_a   1.000
_cell.length_b   1.000
_cell.length_c   1.000
_cell.angle_alpha   90.00
_cell.angle_beta   90.00
_cell.angle_gamma   90.00
#
_symmetry.space_group_name_H-M   'P 1'
#
loop_
_entity.id
_entity.type
_entity.pdbx_description
1 polymer ?
#
loop_
_entity_poly.entity_id
_entity_poly.type
_entity_poly.pdbx_seq_one_letter_code
_entity_poly.pdbx_strand_id
1 'polypeptide(L)'
;MTMLTFTAYALDGFAYAVEAHSGQAYGARDDSQLLAVWHAACRQSGMVALAFALIYGLAGEQIIALLTSLPSLQQLADRYLVWQMILPVIGVWCYLLDGMFIGATRGAEMRNSMAVAAAGLP
;
A
#
# COMPACT_ATOMS: atom_id res chain seq x y z
N MET A 1 -12.00 5.45 10.77
CA MET A 1 -11.29 4.17 10.62
C MET A 1 -11.69 3.39 9.37
N THR A 2 -12.97 3.30 9.01
CA THR A 2 -13.47 2.46 7.90
C THR A 2 -12.76 2.67 6.54
N MET A 3 -12.52 3.92 6.13
CA MET A 3 -11.86 4.19 4.84
C MET A 3 -10.40 3.73 4.81
N LEU A 4 -9.63 4.02 5.85
CA LEU A 4 -8.24 3.60 5.98
C LEU A 4 -8.11 2.08 5.96
N THR A 5 -8.96 1.37 6.71
CA THR A 5 -8.94 -0.09 6.76
C THR A 5 -9.29 -0.70 5.40
N PHE A 6 -10.22 -0.10 4.67
CA PHE A 6 -10.56 -0.55 3.31
C PHE A 6 -9.38 -0.40 2.35
N THR A 7 -8.73 0.77 2.32
CA THR A 7 -7.53 0.97 1.50
C THR A 7 -6.41 0.00 1.91
N ALA A 8 -6.20 -0.17 3.21
CA ALA A 8 -5.16 -1.07 3.74
C ALA A 8 -5.37 -2.51 3.26
N TYR A 9 -6.59 -3.06 3.36
CA TYR A 9 -6.88 -4.40 2.85
C TYR A 9 -6.74 -4.50 1.33
N ALA A 10 -7.12 -3.47 0.59
CA ALA A 10 -6.92 -3.45 -0.86
C ALA A 10 -5.42 -3.50 -1.23
N LEU A 11 -4.58 -2.70 -0.56
CA LEU A 11 -3.14 -2.67 -0.77
C LEU A 11 -2.45 -3.96 -0.31
N ASP A 12 -2.90 -4.56 0.78
CA ASP A 12 -2.39 -5.82 1.31
C ASP A 12 -2.66 -7.00 0.34
N GLY A 13 -3.84 -7.02 -0.29
CA GLY A 13 -4.14 -7.97 -1.36
C GLY A 13 -3.16 -7.90 -2.54
N PHE A 14 -2.64 -6.70 -2.87
CA PHE A 14 -1.59 -6.56 -3.87
C PHE A 14 -0.24 -7.08 -3.38
N ALA A 15 0.11 -6.86 -2.10
CA ALA A 15 1.34 -7.41 -1.52
C ALA A 15 1.39 -8.94 -1.65
N TYR A 16 0.27 -9.61 -1.36
CA TYR A 16 0.15 -11.06 -1.47
C TYR A 16 0.34 -11.58 -2.91
N ALA A 17 -0.16 -10.84 -3.90
CA ALA A 17 0.06 -11.18 -5.31
C ALA A 17 1.54 -11.05 -5.70
N VAL A 18 2.21 -9.98 -5.23
CA VAL A 18 3.65 -9.77 -5.45
C VAL A 18 4.47 -10.85 -4.76
N GLU A 19 4.09 -11.26 -3.56
CA GLU A 19 4.71 -12.36 -2.81
C GLU A 19 4.71 -13.66 -3.62
N ALA A 20 3.56 -14.07 -4.17
CA ALA A 20 3.45 -15.28 -4.96
C ALA A 20 4.32 -15.26 -6.23
N HIS A 21 4.29 -14.17 -6.99
CA HIS A 21 5.06 -14.04 -8.24
C HIS A 21 6.57 -13.92 -7.99
N SER A 22 6.96 -13.22 -6.92
CA SER A 22 8.36 -13.07 -6.55
C SER A 22 8.96 -14.34 -5.98
N GLY A 23 8.21 -15.12 -5.21
CA GLY A 23 8.64 -16.42 -4.72
C GLY A 23 8.87 -17.43 -5.85
N GLN A 24 8.06 -17.39 -6.90
CA GLN A 24 8.30 -18.22 -8.10
C GLN A 24 9.59 -17.81 -8.83
N ALA A 25 9.78 -16.52 -9.09
CA ALA A 25 10.97 -16.02 -9.78
C ALA A 25 12.26 -16.29 -8.99
N TYR A 26 12.21 -16.06 -7.68
CA TYR A 26 13.33 -16.33 -6.78
C TYR A 26 13.62 -17.84 -6.65
N GLY A 27 12.59 -18.67 -6.55
CA GLY A 27 12.71 -20.14 -6.55
C GLY A 27 13.33 -20.69 -7.84
N ALA A 28 13.06 -20.03 -8.99
CA ALA A 28 13.65 -20.37 -10.28
C ALA A 28 15.11 -19.90 -10.45
N ARG A 29 15.65 -19.11 -9.50
CA ARG A 29 16.97 -18.46 -9.57
C ARG A 29 17.15 -17.60 -10.83
N ASP A 30 16.08 -16.98 -11.29
CA ASP A 30 16.08 -16.10 -12.46
C ASP A 30 15.98 -14.65 -12.02
N ASP A 31 17.13 -14.01 -11.87
CA ASP A 31 17.24 -12.60 -11.48
C ASP A 31 16.56 -11.66 -12.49
N SER A 32 16.51 -12.06 -13.77
CA SER A 32 15.85 -11.26 -14.82
C SER A 32 14.34 -11.27 -14.65
N GLN A 33 13.78 -12.43 -14.29
CA GLN A 33 12.36 -12.57 -13.98
C GLN A 33 11.98 -11.80 -12.71
N LEU A 34 12.84 -11.79 -11.69
CA LEU A 34 12.62 -11.02 -10.47
C LEU A 34 12.56 -9.51 -10.76
N LEU A 35 13.46 -9.00 -11.60
CA LEU A 35 13.43 -7.59 -12.04
C LEU A 35 12.16 -7.27 -12.85
N ALA A 36 11.72 -8.18 -13.71
CA ALA A 36 10.47 -8.02 -14.45
C ALA A 36 9.25 -7.94 -13.51
N VAL A 37 9.22 -8.80 -12.48
CA VAL A 37 8.18 -8.76 -11.42
C VAL A 37 8.23 -7.44 -10.67
N TRP A 38 9.43 -6.96 -10.28
CA TRP A 38 9.59 -5.67 -9.62
C TRP A 38 9.03 -4.50 -10.44
N HIS A 39 9.40 -4.40 -11.71
CA HIS A 39 8.91 -3.33 -12.59
C HIS A 39 7.40 -3.40 -12.79
N ALA A 40 6.85 -4.61 -12.99
CA ALA A 40 5.41 -4.81 -13.13
C ALA A 40 4.67 -4.41 -11.85
N ALA A 41 5.18 -4.83 -10.70
CA ALA A 41 4.60 -4.56 -9.41
C ALA A 41 4.65 -3.07 -9.05
N CYS A 42 5.79 -2.38 -9.24
CA CYS A 42 5.90 -0.92 -9.09
C CYS A 42 4.87 -0.17 -9.96
N ARG A 43 4.71 -0.57 -11.22
CA ARG A 43 3.77 0.08 -12.13
C ARG A 43 2.32 -0.14 -11.68
N GLN A 44 1.93 -1.37 -11.38
CA GLN A 44 0.56 -1.70 -11.01
C GLN A 44 0.17 -1.08 -9.66
N SER A 45 1.04 -1.22 -8.66
CA SER A 45 0.81 -0.67 -7.33
C SER A 45 0.76 0.87 -7.35
N GLY A 46 1.66 1.53 -8.09
CA GLY A 46 1.62 2.97 -8.31
C GLY A 46 0.33 3.44 -8.99
N MET A 47 -0.14 2.74 -10.03
CA MET A 47 -1.41 3.03 -10.69
C MET A 47 -2.60 2.91 -9.74
N VAL A 48 -2.64 1.87 -8.91
CA VAL A 48 -3.71 1.64 -7.93
C VAL A 48 -3.70 2.71 -6.85
N ALA A 49 -2.53 3.05 -6.32
CA ALA A 49 -2.39 4.10 -5.31
C ALA A 49 -2.87 5.46 -5.83
N LEU A 50 -2.50 5.81 -7.07
CA LEU A 50 -3.00 7.02 -7.73
C LEU A 50 -4.50 6.98 -7.98
N ALA A 51 -5.04 5.82 -8.37
CA ALA A 51 -6.49 5.65 -8.53
C ALA A 51 -7.23 5.86 -7.21
N PHE A 52 -6.75 5.30 -6.10
CA PHE A 52 -7.32 5.53 -4.77
C PHE A 52 -7.24 7.01 -4.36
N ALA A 53 -6.09 7.66 -4.58
CA ALA A 53 -5.92 9.07 -4.30
C ALA A 53 -6.91 9.94 -5.09
N LEU A 54 -7.11 9.63 -6.37
CA LEU A 54 -8.06 10.33 -7.23
C LEU A 54 -9.51 10.08 -6.81
N ILE A 55 -9.87 8.85 -6.49
CA ILE A 55 -11.23 8.49 -6.03
C ILE A 55 -11.54 9.24 -4.74
N TYR A 56 -10.63 9.26 -3.77
CA TYR A 56 -10.85 10.02 -2.53
C TYR A 56 -10.85 11.54 -2.76
N GLY A 57 -10.09 12.04 -3.73
CA GLY A 57 -10.10 13.45 -4.09
C GLY A 57 -11.38 13.91 -4.76
N LEU A 58 -11.97 13.08 -5.62
CA LEU A 58 -13.17 13.43 -6.38
C LEU A 58 -14.46 13.06 -5.65
N ALA A 59 -14.49 11.90 -5.00
CA ALA A 59 -15.70 11.32 -4.41
C ALA A 59 -15.68 11.29 -2.87
N GLY A 60 -14.60 11.75 -2.23
CA GLY A 60 -14.41 11.63 -0.78
C GLY A 60 -15.56 12.22 0.05
N GLU A 61 -16.00 13.42 -0.28
CA GLU A 61 -17.13 14.08 0.38
C GLU A 61 -18.44 13.30 0.22
N GLN A 62 -18.71 12.76 -0.97
CA GLN A 62 -19.91 11.95 -1.21
C GLN A 62 -19.86 10.62 -0.46
N ILE A 63 -18.70 9.98 -0.37
CA ILE A 63 -18.51 8.76 0.42
C ILE A 63 -18.74 9.06 1.90
N ILE A 64 -18.26 10.19 2.42
CA ILE A 64 -18.50 10.61 3.81
C ILE A 64 -19.99 10.87 4.05
N ALA A 65 -20.67 11.56 3.13
CA ALA A 65 -22.11 11.83 3.23
C ALA A 65 -22.96 10.54 3.22
N LEU A 66 -22.53 9.50 2.49
CA LEU A 66 -23.15 8.18 2.52
C LEU A 66 -22.93 7.43 3.84
N LEU A 67 -21.80 7.66 4.51
CA LEU A 67 -21.46 6.99 5.77
C LEU A 67 -22.11 7.65 6.99
N THR A 68 -22.34 8.96 6.96
CA THR A 68 -22.92 9.67 8.10
C THR A 68 -23.70 10.92 7.70
N SER A 69 -24.84 11.13 8.35
CA SER A 69 -25.68 12.33 8.21
C SER A 69 -25.38 13.43 9.23
N LEU A 70 -24.43 13.20 10.15
CA LEU A 70 -24.06 14.15 11.21
C LEU A 70 -23.14 15.26 10.65
N PRO A 71 -23.58 16.54 10.61
CA PRO A 71 -22.80 17.62 10.00
C PRO A 71 -21.46 17.88 10.70
N SER A 72 -21.42 17.72 12.03
CA SER A 72 -20.20 17.88 12.83
C SER A 72 -19.12 16.84 12.49
N LEU A 73 -19.54 15.64 12.09
CA LEU A 73 -18.65 14.55 11.70
C LEU A 73 -18.14 14.74 10.27
N GLN A 74 -18.98 15.25 9.36
CA GLN A 74 -18.59 15.58 7.99
C GLN A 74 -17.50 16.67 7.98
N GLN A 75 -17.71 17.78 8.68
CA GLN A 75 -16.71 18.86 8.78
C GLN A 75 -15.37 18.39 9.35
N LEU A 76 -15.40 17.47 10.31
CA LEU A 76 -14.18 16.88 10.85
C LEU A 76 -13.50 15.99 9.81
N ALA A 77 -14.27 15.16 9.10
CA ALA A 77 -13.78 14.24 8.09
C ALA A 77 -13.20 14.96 6.86
N ASP A 78 -13.78 16.09 6.45
CA ASP A 78 -13.27 16.92 5.35
C ASP A 78 -11.83 17.41 5.60
N ARG A 79 -11.50 17.72 6.86
CA ARG A 79 -10.13 18.09 7.24
C ARG A 79 -9.14 16.93 7.07
N TYR A 80 -9.58 15.69 7.23
CA TYR A 80 -8.73 14.50 7.09
C TYR A 80 -8.77 13.89 5.68
N LEU A 81 -9.65 14.34 4.78
CA LEU A 81 -9.72 13.85 3.41
C LEU A 81 -8.40 14.00 2.65
N VAL A 82 -7.69 15.11 2.84
CA VAL A 82 -6.38 15.34 2.21
C VAL A 82 -5.39 14.26 2.61
N TRP A 83 -5.36 13.88 3.89
CA TRP A 83 -4.53 12.78 4.37
C TRP A 83 -4.96 11.44 3.78
N GLN A 84 -6.27 11.22 3.62
CA GLN A 84 -6.82 10.01 3.01
C GLN A 84 -6.41 9.87 1.52
N MET A 85 -6.20 10.97 0.80
CA MET A 85 -5.68 10.95 -0.58
C MET A 85 -4.18 10.67 -0.64
N ILE A 86 -3.41 11.19 0.32
CA ILE A 86 -1.94 11.10 0.33
C ILE A 86 -1.48 9.71 0.79
N LEU A 87 -2.13 9.15 1.80
CA LEU A 87 -1.71 7.90 2.44
C LEU A 87 -1.59 6.70 1.49
N PRO A 88 -2.50 6.44 0.53
CA PRO A 88 -2.34 5.36 -0.43
C PRO A 88 -1.05 5.48 -1.24
N VAL A 89 -0.68 6.70 -1.65
CA VAL A 89 0.51 6.97 -2.49
C VAL A 89 1.82 6.77 -1.74
N ILE A 90 1.82 7.09 -0.44
CA ILE A 90 3.00 6.89 0.42
C ILE A 90 3.05 5.44 0.92
N GLY A 91 1.92 4.87 1.33
CA GLY A 91 1.84 3.56 1.97
C GLY A 91 2.05 2.40 1.01
N VAL A 92 1.71 2.54 -0.27
CA VAL A 92 1.81 1.46 -1.26
C VAL A 92 3.21 0.85 -1.36
N TRP A 93 4.26 1.65 -1.17
CA TRP A 93 5.65 1.19 -1.22
C TRP A 93 5.98 0.22 -0.09
N CYS A 94 5.39 0.41 1.09
CA CYS A 94 5.58 -0.49 2.22
C CYS A 94 5.00 -1.87 1.91
N TYR A 95 3.76 -1.92 1.40
CA TYR A 95 3.10 -3.18 1.00
C TYR A 95 3.83 -3.89 -0.14
N LEU A 96 4.29 -3.13 -1.13
CA LEU A 96 5.04 -3.66 -2.27
C LEU A 96 6.37 -4.30 -1.82
N LEU A 97 7.14 -3.59 -0.98
CA LEU A 97 8.41 -4.07 -0.46
C LEU A 97 8.20 -5.28 0.45
N ASP A 98 7.19 -5.25 1.30
CA ASP A 98 6.85 -6.37 2.18
C ASP A 98 6.57 -7.65 1.38
N GLY A 99 5.67 -7.59 0.39
CA GLY A 99 5.40 -8.72 -0.50
C GLY A 99 6.63 -9.24 -1.24
N MET A 100 7.51 -8.34 -1.72
CA MET A 100 8.75 -8.72 -2.41
C MET A 100 9.76 -9.40 -1.47
N PHE A 101 9.95 -8.91 -0.24
CA PHE A 101 10.89 -9.48 0.72
C PHE A 101 10.41 -10.81 1.29
N ILE A 102 9.12 -10.91 1.58
CA ILE A 102 8.48 -12.15 2.03
C ILE A 102 8.58 -13.20 0.91
N GLY A 103 8.20 -12.84 -0.32
CA GLY A 103 8.21 -13.77 -1.45
C GLY A 103 9.62 -14.24 -1.82
N ALA A 104 10.62 -13.37 -1.75
CA ALA A 104 12.04 -13.75 -1.91
C ALA A 104 12.60 -14.57 -0.73
N THR A 105 11.80 -14.90 0.30
CA THR A 105 12.21 -15.62 1.52
C THR A 105 13.36 -14.94 2.29
N ARG A 106 13.57 -13.64 2.09
CA ARG A 106 14.64 -12.86 2.74
C ARG A 106 14.20 -12.29 4.09
N GLY A 107 13.66 -13.14 4.96
CA GLY A 107 13.20 -12.73 6.30
C GLY A 107 14.27 -12.08 7.18
N ALA A 108 15.55 -12.36 6.92
CA ALA A 108 16.67 -11.71 7.61
C ALA A 108 16.79 -10.21 7.30
N GLU A 109 16.56 -9.80 6.04
CA GLU A 109 16.59 -8.39 5.62
C GLU A 109 15.41 -7.62 6.20
N MET A 110 14.24 -8.26 6.23
CA MET A 110 13.02 -7.69 6.79
C MET A 110 13.17 -7.43 8.31
N ARG A 111 13.78 -8.38 9.03
CA ARG A 111 14.10 -8.25 10.45
C ARG A 111 15.12 -7.14 10.71
N ASN A 112 16.19 -7.05 9.90
CA ASN A 112 17.20 -6.00 10.03
C ASN A 112 16.60 -4.62 9.75
N SER A 113 15.74 -4.49 8.75
CA SER A 113 15.06 -3.24 8.41
C SER A 113 14.14 -2.78 9.53
N MET A 114 13.38 -3.69 10.14
CA MET A 114 12.58 -3.40 11.33
C MET A 114 13.44 -2.99 12.53
N ALA A 115 14.59 -3.65 12.75
CA ALA A 115 15.51 -3.30 13.82
C ALA A 115 16.11 -1.90 13.64
N VAL A 116 16.45 -1.51 12.40
CA VAL A 116 16.93 -0.16 12.06
C VAL A 116 15.83 0.88 12.29
N ALA A 117 14.60 0.61 11.85
CA ALA A 117 13.45 1.48 12.11
C ALA A 117 13.18 1.64 13.62
N ALA A 118 13.27 0.55 14.39
CA ALA A 118 13.11 0.57 15.85
C ALA A 118 14.27 1.29 16.57
N ALA A 119 15.47 1.25 16.00
CA ALA A 119 16.63 1.96 16.52
C ALA A 119 16.57 3.48 16.28
N GLY A 120 15.61 3.98 15.47
CA GLY A 120 15.34 5.40 15.33
C GLY A 120 16.50 6.19 14.74
N LEU A 121 17.15 5.67 13.70
CA LEU A 121 18.07 6.50 12.92
C LEU A 121 17.28 7.50 12.06
N PRO A 122 17.54 8.82 12.21
CA PRO A 122 16.83 9.89 11.53
C PRO A 122 17.06 9.93 10.01
#